data_AF-A0A445BGU8-F1
#
_entry.id   AF-A0A445BGU8-F1
#
_cell.length_a   1.000
_cell.length_b   1.000
_cell.length_c   1.000
_cell.angle_alpha   90.00
_cell.angle_beta   90.00
_cell.angle_gamma   90.00
#
_symmetry.space_group_name_H-M   'P 1'
#
loop_
_entity.id
_entity.type
_entity.pdbx_description
1 polymer ?
#
loop_
_entity_poly.entity_id
_entity_poly.type
_entity_poly.pdbx_seq_one_letter_code
_entity_poly.pdbx_strand_id
1 'polypeptide(L)' 'MKLVAVCISVEVGDPAQLSAAVISDVAKNHGYGTSLFERLMQAGYPVKMLKTQYRMHPEIWDSFIP' A
#
# COMPACT_ATOMS: atom_id res chain seq x y z
N MET A 1 15.26 18.95 17.13
CA MET A 1 14.43 18.31 16.08
C MET A 1 13.30 19.27 15.74
N LYS A 2 13.31 19.87 14.54
CA LYS A 2 12.16 20.63 14.04
C LYS A 2 11.27 19.65 13.28
N LEU A 3 10.04 19.44 13.76
CA LEU A 3 8.99 18.84 12.95
C LEU A 3 8.62 19.85 11.87
N VAL A 4 8.94 19.53 10.62
CA VAL A 4 8.33 20.21 9.48
C VAL A 4 6.91 19.67 9.39
N ALA A 5 5.92 20.56 9.53
CA ALA A 5 4.53 20.19 9.33
C ALA A 5 4.30 19.98 7.83
N VAL A 6 4.00 18.75 7.43
CA VAL A 6 3.45 18.47 6.11
C VAL A 6 1.95 18.76 6.19
N CYS A 7 1.49 19.69 5.36
CA CYS A 7 0.08 20.11 5.39
C CYS A 7 -0.85 19.12 4.68
N ILE A 8 -0.38 18.47 3.61
CA ILE A 8 -1.16 17.50 2.82
C ILE A 8 -0.22 16.41 2.31
N SER A 9 -0.53 15.15 2.64
CA SER A 9 0.14 13.96 2.10
C SER A 9 -0.89 13.07 1.41
N VAL A 10 -0.54 12.57 0.23
CA VAL A 10 -1.35 11.58 -0.50
C VAL A 10 -0.50 10.33 -0.68
N GLU A 11 -0.94 9.22 -0.12
CA GLU A 11 -0.30 7.92 -0.27
C GLU A 11 -1.13 7.05 -1.21
N VAL A 12 -0.45 6.41 -2.17
CA VAL A 12 -1.06 5.52 -3.16
C VAL A 12 -0.28 4.21 -3.13
N GLY A 13 -1.00 3.10 -2.98
CA GLY A 13 -0.41 1.78 -2.93
C GLY A 13 -1.49 0.69 -3.00
N ASP A 14 -1.04 -0.54 -3.19
CA ASP A 14 -1.88 -1.73 -3.21
C ASP A 14 -1.27 -2.77 -2.24
N PRO A 15 -1.89 -3.05 -1.09
CA PRO A 15 -1.41 -4.04 -0.13
C PRO A 15 -1.31 -5.47 -0.70
N ALA A 16 -1.98 -5.77 -1.81
CA ALA A 16 -1.89 -7.06 -2.48
C ALA A 16 -0.67 -7.18 -3.42
N GLN A 17 0.09 -6.09 -3.61
CA GLN A 17 1.31 -6.07 -4.44
C GLN A 17 2.58 -6.31 -3.61
N LEU A 18 3.73 -6.22 -4.28
CA LEU A 18 5.04 -6.45 -3.66
C LEU A 18 5.30 -5.44 -2.54
N SER A 19 5.54 -5.96 -1.34
CA SER A 19 6.01 -5.20 -0.18
C SER A 19 7.45 -4.69 -0.38
N ALA A 20 7.89 -3.75 0.47
CA ALA A 20 9.23 -3.20 0.40
C ALA A 20 10.32 -4.29 0.53
N ALA A 21 11.34 -4.21 -0.33
CA ALA A 21 12.48 -5.13 -0.29
C ALA A 21 13.39 -4.81 0.90
N VAL A 22 13.28 -5.60 1.97
CA VAL A 22 14.14 -5.50 3.16
C VAL A 22 15.13 -6.66 3.16
N ILE A 23 16.42 -6.37 2.99
CA ILE A 23 17.49 -7.37 2.91
C ILE A 23 17.89 -7.90 4.30
N SER A 24 17.81 -7.06 5.33
CA SER A 24 18.19 -7.42 6.70
C SER A 24 17.06 -8.16 7.42
N ASP A 25 17.34 -9.38 7.87
CA ASP A 25 16.39 -10.18 8.67
C ASP A 25 16.01 -9.49 9.98
N VAL A 26 16.97 -8.79 10.59
CA VAL A 26 16.69 -8.00 11.82
C VAL A 26 15.68 -6.91 11.51
N ALA A 27 15.86 -6.14 10.44
CA ALA A 27 14.93 -5.08 10.07
C ALA A 27 13.54 -5.64 9.68
N LYS A 28 13.52 -6.80 9.00
CA LYS A 28 12.27 -7.49 8.65
C LYS A 28 11.48 -7.90 9.90
N ASN A 29 12.16 -8.47 10.90
CA ASN A 29 11.56 -8.86 12.18
C ASN A 29 11.04 -7.67 13.00
N HIS A 30 11.58 -6.48 12.78
CA HIS A 30 11.11 -5.23 13.41
C HIS A 30 10.03 -4.51 12.58
N GLY A 31 9.48 -5.14 11.53
CA GLY A 31 8.35 -4.56 10.79
C GLY A 31 8.72 -3.42 9.83
N TYR A 32 10.00 -3.34 9.41
CA TYR A 32 10.43 -2.37 8.39
C TYR A 32 9.93 -2.71 6.98
N GLY A 33 9.37 -3.91 6.79
CA GLY A 33 8.72 -4.29 5.52
C GLY A 33 7.33 -3.68 5.34
N THR A 34 6.71 -3.19 6.41
CA THR A 34 5.36 -2.59 6.36
C THR A 34 5.45 -1.13 5.94
N SER A 35 4.73 -0.80 4.88
CA SER A 35 4.65 0.57 4.35
C SER A 35 3.89 1.51 5.29
N LEU A 36 4.09 2.82 5.14
CA LEU A 36 3.31 3.82 5.88
C LEU A 36 1.81 3.72 5.55
N PHE A 37 1.48 3.46 4.28
CA PHE A 37 0.12 3.26 3.80
C PHE A 37 -0.58 2.11 4.53
N GLU A 38 0.09 0.95 4.62
CA GLU A 38 -0.43 -0.20 5.36
C GLU A 38 -0.59 0.09 6.86
N ARG A 39 0.34 0.82 7.46
CA ARG A 39 0.24 1.22 8.88
C ARG A 39 -0.95 2.13 9.12
N LEU A 40 -1.20 3.10 8.24
CA LEU A 40 -2.36 3.98 8.32
C LEU A 40 -3.67 3.22 8.10
N MET A 41 -3.68 2.28 7.16
CA MET A 41 -4.82 1.39 6.91
C MET A 41 -5.13 0.53 8.16
N GLN A 42 -4.12 -0.08 8.79
CA GLN A 42 -4.26 -0.84 10.03
C GLN A 42 -4.71 0.02 11.21
N ALA A 43 -4.30 1.29 11.24
CA ALA A 43 -4.75 2.27 12.23
C ALA A 43 -6.18 2.78 11.99
N GLY A 44 -6.87 2.30 10.95
CA GLY A 44 -8.25 2.67 10.63
C GLY A 44 -8.40 3.98 9.86
N TYR A 45 -7.33 4.50 9.25
CA TYR A 45 -7.41 5.67 8.38
C TYR A 45 -8.26 5.35 7.14
N PRO A 46 -9.13 6.27 6.66
CA PRO A 46 -9.98 6.01 5.50
C PRO A 46 -9.13 5.78 4.25
N VAL A 47 -9.28 4.59 3.66
CA VAL A 47 -8.67 4.21 2.38
C VAL A 47 -9.73 4.19 1.29
N LYS A 48 -9.41 4.75 0.12
CA LYS A 48 -10.28 4.74 -1.06
C LYS A 48 -9.76 3.75 -2.09
N MET A 49 -10.48 2.65 -2.28
CA MET A 49 -10.16 1.64 -3.30
C MET A 49 -10.71 2.07 -4.67
N LEU A 50 -9.85 2.06 -5.69
CA LEU A 50 -10.24 2.25 -7.10
C LEU A 50 -10.64 0.89 -7.67
N LYS A 51 -11.86 0.77 -8.18
CA LYS A 51 -12.43 -0.52 -8.64
C LYS A 51 -12.40 -0.72 -10.16
N THR A 52 -12.26 0.36 -10.92
CA THR A 52 -12.31 0.31 -12.39
C THR A 52 -10.92 0.06 -12.96
N GLN A 53 -10.71 -1.08 -13.60
CA GLN A 53 -9.48 -1.42 -14.29
C GLN A 53 -9.59 -1.09 -15.79
N TYR A 54 -8.68 -0.26 -16.30
CA TYR A 54 -8.68 0.16 -17.72
C TYR A 54 -7.58 -0.51 -18.57
N ARG A 55 -6.58 -1.13 -17.95
CA ARG A 55 -5.41 -1.67 -18.68
C ARG A 55 -5.70 -3.01 -19.34
N MET A 56 -6.50 -3.85 -18.69
CA MET A 56 -6.62 -5.27 -19.02
C MET A 56 -7.79 -5.52 -19.97
N HIS A 57 -7.64 -6.45 -20.92
CA HIS A 57 -8.75 -6.91 -21.75
C HIS A 57 -9.83 -7.56 -20.87
N PRO A 58 -11.14 -7.33 -21.12
CA PRO A 58 -12.21 -7.79 -20.23
C PRO A 58 -12.15 -9.28 -19.88
N GLU A 59 -11.81 -10.13 -20.85
CA GLU A 59 -11.71 -11.59 -20.65
C GLU A 59 -10.65 -12.01 -19.62
N ILE A 60 -9.55 -11.25 -19.50
CA ILE A 60 -8.51 -11.52 -18.50
C ILE A 60 -9.00 -11.02 -17.15
N TRP A 61 -9.65 -9.86 -17.09
CA TRP A 61 -10.14 -9.28 -15.83
C TRP A 61 -11.27 -10.09 -15.21
N ASP A 62 -12.23 -10.56 -16.02
CA ASP A 62 -13.37 -11.36 -15.54
C ASP A 62 -12.92 -12.67 -14.88
N SER A 63 -11.77 -13.21 -15.29
CA SER A 63 -11.19 -14.41 -14.67
C SER A 63 -10.62 -14.19 -13.25
N PHE A 64 -10.44 -12.94 -12.82
CA PHE A 64 -9.94 -12.57 -11.48
C PHE A 64 -11.03 -12.03 -10.55
N ILE A 65 -12.29 -11.94 -11.01
CA ILE A 65 -13.44 -11.64 -10.16
C ILE A 65 -13.99 -12.97 -9.61
N PRO A 66 -14.13 -13.15 -8.29
CA PRO A 66 -14.82 -14.31 -7.70
C PRO A 66 -16.33 -14.31 -7.97
#